data_AF-A0A0R3M9Y0-F1
#
_entry.id   AF-A0A0R3M9Y0-F1
#
_cell.length_a   1.000
_cell.length_b   1.000
_cell.length_c   1.000
_cell.angle_alpha   90.00
_cell.angle_beta   90.00
_cell.angle_gamma   90.00
#
_symmetry.space_group_name_H-M   'P 1'
#
loop_
_entity.id
_entity.type
_entity.pdbx_description
1 polymer ?
#
loop_
_entity_poly.entity_id
_entity_poly.type
_entity_poly.pdbx_seq_one_letter_code
_entity_poly.pdbx_strand_id
1 'polypeptide(L)' 'MLYALLALMAPLWSRSRDRTAAQREAPDTSVSRLLVLVATVLFVILSILIVDLYRDELQGLGLLGGAERIDAIFMSP' A
#
# COMPACT_ATOMS: atom_id res chain seq x y z
N MET A 1 0.25 -19.76 5.93
CA MET A 1 -0.21 -18.91 4.82
C MET A 1 0.87 -17.96 4.30
N LEU A 2 1.61 -17.26 5.18
CA LEU A 2 2.71 -16.36 4.81
C LEU A 2 3.75 -17.00 3.85
N TYR A 3 4.19 -18.24 4.13
CA TYR A 3 5.15 -18.96 3.28
C TYR A 3 4.62 -19.28 1.87
N ALA A 4 3.32 -19.54 1.73
CA ALA A 4 2.71 -19.78 0.43
C ALA A 4 2.65 -18.48 -0.39
N LEU A 5 2.38 -17.35 0.28
CA LEU A 5 2.42 -16.03 -0.34
C LEU A 5 3.84 -15.66 -0.81
N LEU A 6 4.85 -15.94 0.03
CA LEU A 6 6.26 -15.74 -0.31
C LEU A 6 6.71 -16.62 -1.48
N ALA A 7 6.28 -17.88 -1.52
CA ALA A 7 6.58 -18.79 -2.63
C ALA A 7 5.96 -18.32 -3.96
N LEU A 8 4.80 -17.67 -3.91
CA LEU A 8 4.12 -17.11 -5.09
C LEU A 8 4.80 -15.82 -5.59
N MET A 9 5.43 -15.06 -4.68
CA MET A 9 6.15 -13.83 -5.00
C MET A 9 7.61 -14.07 -5.45
N ALA A 10 8.21 -15.21 -5.08
CA ALA A 10 9.60 -15.54 -5.41
C ALA A 10 9.95 -15.51 -6.92
N PRO A 11 9.10 -16.01 -7.84
CA PRO A 11 9.38 -15.97 -9.28
C PRO A 11 9.28 -14.55 -9.86
N LEU A 12 8.42 -13.70 -9.28
CA LEU A 12 8.28 -12.30 -9.68
C LEU A 12 9.50 -11.49 -9.24
N TRP A 13 10.06 -11.82 -8.09
CA TRP A 13 11.28 -11.23 -7.56
C TRP A 13 12.52 -11.56 -8.39
N SER A 14 12.72 -12.83 -8.77
CA SER A 14 13.88 -13.21 -9.60
C SER A 14 13.83 -12.58 -10.99
N ARG A 15 12.63 -12.55 -11.60
CA ARG A 15 12.41 -11.97 -12.94
C ARG A 15 12.62 -10.46 -12.98
N SER A 16 12.25 -9.75 -11.92
CA SER A 16 12.54 -8.33 -11.76
C SER A 16 14.06 -8.09 -11.73
N ARG A 17 14.77 -8.91 -10.95
CA ARG A 17 16.22 -8.79 -10.76
C ARG A 17 17.01 -9.00 -12.06
N ASP A 18 16.65 -10.01 -12.84
CA ASP A 18 17.28 -10.29 -14.15
C ASP A 18 17.09 -9.14 -15.15
N ARG A 19 15.91 -8.51 -15.16
CA ARG A 19 15.67 -7.31 -16.00
C ARG A 19 16.51 -6.12 -15.56
N THR A 20 16.63 -5.87 -14.25
CA THR A 20 17.51 -4.80 -13.75
C THR A 20 18.98 -5.07 -14.02
N ALA A 21 19.41 -6.34 -14.06
CA ALA A 21 20.79 -6.71 -14.41
C ALA A 21 21.09 -6.44 -15.89
N ALA A 22 20.15 -6.78 -16.78
CA ALA A 22 20.26 -6.50 -18.21
C ALA A 22 20.17 -5.00 -18.55
N GLN A 23 19.44 -4.21 -17.75
CA GLN A 23 19.27 -2.77 -17.96
C GLN A 23 20.44 -1.93 -17.42
N ARG A 24 21.46 -2.55 -16.81
CA ARG A 24 22.60 -1.84 -16.21
C ARG A 24 23.62 -1.31 -17.24
N GLU A 25 23.48 -1.62 -18.52
CA GLU A 25 24.39 -1.15 -19.57
C GLU A 25 24.05 0.23 -20.17
N ALA A 26 22.87 0.81 -19.88
CA ALA A 26 22.56 2.19 -20.29
C ALA A 26 21.73 2.91 -19.22
N PRO A 27 22.12 4.11 -18.77
CA PRO A 27 21.38 4.85 -17.76
C PRO A 27 20.16 5.54 -18.40
N ASP A 28 19.11 4.77 -18.65
CA ASP A 28 17.80 5.33 -19.03
C ASP A 28 17.11 5.92 -17.79
N THR A 29 17.52 7.15 -17.46
CA THR A 29 16.99 7.94 -16.34
C THR A 29 15.46 8.17 -16.43
N SER A 30 14.90 8.11 -17.64
CA SER A 30 13.45 8.19 -17.89
C SER A 30 12.71 6.95 -17.37
N VAL A 31 13.23 5.75 -17.61
CA VAL A 31 12.65 4.48 -17.13
C VAL A 31 12.73 4.43 -15.60
N SER A 32 13.84 4.91 -15.02
CA SER A 32 13.98 5.03 -13.57
C SER A 32 12.90 5.92 -12.94
N ARG A 33 12.59 7.10 -13.51
CA ARG A 33 11.52 7.97 -12.98
C ARG A 33 10.14 7.35 -13.12
N LEU A 34 9.84 6.68 -14.23
CA LEU A 34 8.56 6.01 -14.44
C LEU A 34 8.36 4.88 -13.42
N LEU A 35 9.40 4.09 -13.15
CA LEU A 35 9.34 3.04 -12.13
C LEU A 35 9.15 3.61 -10.72
N VAL A 36 9.79 4.74 -10.40
CA VAL A 36 9.57 5.43 -9.13
C VAL A 36 8.12 5.88 -9.02
N LEU A 37 7.58 6.53 -10.05
CA LEU A 37 6.17 6.97 -10.07
C LEU A 37 5.21 5.79 -9.88
N VAL A 38 5.42 4.70 -10.63
CA VAL A 38 4.60 3.48 -10.52
C VAL A 38 4.69 2.89 -9.12
N ALA A 39 5.90 2.80 -8.55
CA ALA A 39 6.10 2.30 -7.18
C ALA A 39 5.38 3.19 -6.14
N THR A 40 5.45 4.52 -6.29
CA THR A 40 4.73 5.46 -5.41
C THR A 40 3.22 5.29 -5.52
N VAL A 41 2.67 5.19 -6.74
CA VAL A 41 1.22 4.99 -6.94
C VAL A 41 0.76 3.66 -6.33
N LEU A 42 1.50 2.58 -6.57
CA LEU A 42 1.19 1.27 -5.98
C LEU A 42 1.24 1.31 -4.45
N PHE A 43 2.23 2.00 -3.88
CA PHE A 43 2.37 2.17 -2.44
C PHE A 43 1.18 2.94 -1.82
N VAL A 44 0.71 3.99 -2.50
CA VAL A 44 -0.48 4.76 -2.06
C VAL A 44 -1.73 3.89 -2.11
N ILE A 45 -1.96 3.16 -3.21
CA ILE A 45 -3.12 2.27 -3.35
C ILE A 45 -3.12 1.19 -2.27
N LEU A 46 -1.97 0.56 -2.03
CA LEU A 46 -1.82 -0.44 -0.98
C LEU A 46 -2.09 0.13 0.40
N SER A 47 -1.60 1.35 0.67
CA SER A 47 -1.83 2.04 1.94
C SER A 47 -3.33 2.30 2.17
N ILE A 48 -4.05 2.76 1.14
CA ILE A 48 -5.51 2.94 1.20
C ILE A 48 -6.22 1.62 1.49
N LEU A 49 -5.84 0.54 0.80
CA LEU A 49 -6.44 -0.78 0.99
C LEU A 49 -6.22 -1.31 2.42
N ILE A 50 -5.02 -1.14 2.97
CA ILE A 50 -4.71 -1.54 4.34
C ILE A 50 -5.54 -0.72 5.34
N VAL A 51 -5.62 0.60 5.15
CA VAL A 51 -6.44 1.46 6.01
C VAL A 51 -7.92 1.07 5.95
N ASP A 52 -8.43 0.74 4.76
CA ASP A 52 -9.81 0.28 4.58
C ASP A 52 -10.06 -1.07 5.26
N LEU A 53 -9.13 -2.03 5.09
CA LEU A 53 -9.22 -3.35 5.72
C LEU A 53 -9.21 -3.28 7.25
N TYR A 54 -8.36 -2.42 7.81
CA TYR A 54 -8.22 -2.27 9.25
C TYR A 54 -9.01 -1.08 9.81
N ARG A 55 -9.97 -0.55 9.05
CA ARG A 55 -10.66 0.69 9.40
C ARG A 55 -11.35 0.59 10.77
N ASP A 56 -12.02 -0.51 11.04
CA ASP A 56 -12.74 -0.73 12.30
C ASP A 56 -11.78 -0.84 13.49
N GLU A 57 -10.62 -1.48 13.30
CA GLU A 57 -9.58 -1.58 14.33
C GLU A 57 -8.90 -0.23 14.56
N LEU A 58 -8.59 0.51 13.49
CA LEU A 58 -8.01 1.85 13.56
C LEU A 58 -8.99 2.86 14.19
N GLN A 59 -10.29 2.69 13.96
CA GLN A 59 -11.35 3.45 14.61
C GLN A 59 -11.44 3.09 16.11
N GLY A 60 -11.34 1.82 16.46
CA GLY A 60 -11.25 1.36 17.85
C GLY A 60 -10.02 1.88 18.60
N LEU A 61 -8.93 2.16 17.88
CA LEU A 61 -7.70 2.76 18.41
C LEU A 61 -7.73 4.30 18.43
N GLY A 62 -8.81 4.94 17.98
CA GLY A 62 -8.93 6.40 17.92
C GLY A 62 -8.02 7.05 16.86
N LEU A 63 -7.45 6.26 15.95
CA LEU A 63 -6.54 6.72 14.90
C LEU A 63 -7.28 7.24 13.66
N LEU A 64 -8.54 6.84 13.49
CA LEU A 64 -9.49 7.50 12.59
C LEU A 64 -10.25 8.57 13.39
N GLY A 65 -9.77 9.82 13.32
CA GLY A 65 -10.46 10.96 13.90
C GLY A 65 -11.84 11.14 13.26
N GLY A 66 -12.90 10.80 14.00
CA GLY A 66 -14.27 11.10 13.60
C GLY A 66 -15.24 9.93 13.72
N ALA A 67 -15.46 9.47 14.94
CA ALA A 67 -16.75 8.92 15.33
C ALA A 67 -16.97 9.15 16.83
N GLU A 68 -16.84 10.41 17.28
CA GLU A 68 -17.84 10.88 18.23
C GLU A 68 -19.17 10.74 17.49
N ARG A 69 -19.84 9.60 17.73
CA ARG A 69 -21.25 9.43 17.48
C ARG A 69 -21.89 10.61 18.21
N ILE A 70 -22.19 11.68 17.49
CA ILE A 70 -23.01 12.78 18.00
C ILE A 70 -24.33 12.10 18.34
N ASP A 71 -24.45 11.67 19.59
CA ASP A 71 -25.68 11.12 20.12
C ASP A 71 -26.66 12.28 20.08
N ALA A 72 -27.53 12.27 19.06
CA ALA A 72 -28.64 13.20 18.91
C ALA A 72 -29.68 13.11 20.06
N ILE A 73 -29.35 12.37 21.12
CA ILE A 73 -30.14 12.20 22.35
C ILE A 73 -30.13 13.47 23.21
N PHE A 74 -29.19 14.39 23.02
CA PHE A 74 -29.08 15.62 23.84
C PHE A 74 -29.48 16.93 23.11
N MET A 75 -30.24 16.85 22.02
CA MET A 75 -30.90 18.03 21.43
C MET A 75 -32.41 18.09 21.76
N SER A 76 -32.75 18.19 23.06
CA SER A 76 -34.00 18.80 23.56
C SER A 76 -33.92 18.94 25.08
N PRO A 77 -34.28 20.12 25.62
CA PRO A 77 -35.60 20.28 26.23
C PRO A 77 -36.61 20.99 25.32
#